data_AF-V9GAB8-F1
#
_entry.id   AF-V9GAB8-F1
#
_cell.length_a   1.000
_cell.length_b   1.000
_cell.length_c   1.000
_cell.angle_alpha   90.00
_cell.angle_beta   90.00
_cell.angle_gamma   90.00
#
_symmetry.space_group_name_H-M   'P 1'
#
loop_
_entity.id
_entity.type
_entity.pdbx_description
1 polymer ?
#
loop_
_entity_poly.entity_id
_entity_poly.type
_entity_poly.pdbx_seq_one_letter_code
_entity_poly.pdbx_strand_id
1 'polypeptide(L)' 'MTALATIGALLPLVFGWENSAGIISKGLGITVIGGLISSTLLTLVVVPIVYEFLMKFTKKRPLEN' A
#
# COMPACT_ATOMS: atom_id res chain seq x y z
N MET A 1 6.24 1.30 9.27
CA MET A 1 6.52 2.63 9.84
C MET A 1 5.80 3.73 9.07
N THR A 2 6.06 3.91 7.77
CA THR A 2 5.51 5.01 6.95
C THR A 2 3.99 5.01 6.83
N ALA A 3 3.36 3.88 6.48
CA ALA A 3 1.90 3.82 6.32
C ALA A 3 1.13 4.19 7.60
N LEU A 4 1.63 3.74 8.76
CA LEU A 4 1.05 4.08 10.07
C LEU A 4 1.15 5.58 10.36
N ALA A 5 2.28 6.22 10.03
CA ALA A 5 2.44 7.67 10.19
C ALA A 5 1.47 8.45 9.30
N THR A 6 1.30 8.04 8.04
CA THR A 6 0.32 8.66 7.13
C THR A 6 -1.11 8.48 7.62
N ILE A 7 -1.49 7.28 8.09
CA ILE A 7 -2.82 7.02 8.66
C ILE A 7 -3.06 7.90 9.89
N GLY A 8 -2.07 8.01 10.80
CA GLY A 8 -2.16 8.87 11.97
C GLY A 8 -2.33 10.35 11.63
N ALA A 9 -1.66 10.84 10.59
CA ALA A 9 -1.80 12.22 10.12
C ALA A 9 -3.16 12.49 9.45
N LEU A 10 -3.73 11.51 8.75
CA LEU A 10 -5.02 11.65 8.07
C LEU A 10 -6.24 11.37 8.97
N LEU A 11 -6.02 10.76 10.13
CA LEU A 11 -7.05 10.43 11.11
C LEU A 11 -8.02 11.60 11.41
N PRO A 12 -7.56 12.83 11.76
CA PRO A 12 -8.47 13.95 12.05
C PRO A 12 -9.32 14.39 10.86
N LEU A 13 -8.82 14.25 9.63
CA LEU A 13 -9.55 14.59 8.39
C LEU A 13 -10.73 13.64 8.17
N VAL A 14 -10.53 12.35 8.49
CA VAL A 14 -11.58 11.32 8.35
C VAL A 14 -12.65 11.46 9.42
N PHE A 15 -12.26 11.86 10.64
CA PHE A 15 -13.18 12.15 11.74
C PHE A 15 -13.93 13.48 11.59
N GLY A 16 -13.61 14.29 10.56
CA GLY A 16 -14.38 15.49 10.24
C GLY A 16 -14.22 16.62 11.24
N TRP A 17 -13.08 16.67 11.95
CA TRP A 17 -12.78 17.73 12.92
C TRP A 17 -12.52 19.11 12.28
N GLU A 18 -12.42 19.17 10.94
CA GLU A 18 -12.29 20.43 10.20
C GLU A 18 -13.64 20.91 9.65
N ASN A 19 -14.17 21.98 10.23
CA ASN A 19 -15.43 22.63 9.83
C ASN A 19 -15.42 23.22 8.40
N SER A 20 -14.25 23.35 7.76
CA SER A 20 -14.10 24.05 6.45
C SER A 20 -13.77 23.12 5.27
N ALA A 21 -13.39 21.86 5.50
CA ALA A 21 -12.91 20.95 4.45
C ALA A 21 -13.78 19.68 4.27
N GLY A 22 -14.88 19.58 5.03
CA GLY A 22 -15.47 18.33 5.54
C GLY A 22 -15.97 17.25 4.57
N ILE A 23 -15.99 17.47 3.25
CA ILE A 23 -16.40 16.43 2.27
C ILE A 23 -15.23 15.96 1.43
N ILE A 24 -14.48 16.90 0.83
CA ILE A 24 -13.35 16.57 -0.06
C ILE A 24 -12.20 15.98 0.74
N SER A 25 -11.79 16.62 1.85
CA SER A 25 -10.68 16.12 2.67
C SER A 25 -11.00 14.78 3.34
N LYS A 26 -12.25 14.59 3.75
CA LYS A 26 -12.74 13.33 4.30
C LYS A 26 -12.72 12.21 3.25
N GLY A 27 -13.20 12.49 2.03
CA GLY A 27 -13.13 11.54 0.91
C GLY A 27 -11.70 11.15 0.57
N LEU A 28 -10.81 12.14 0.44
CA LEU A 28 -9.38 11.93 0.18
C LEU A 28 -8.73 11.09 1.29
N GLY A 29 -8.99 11.40 2.56
CA GLY A 29 -8.45 10.66 3.69
C GLY A 29 -8.84 9.18 3.67
N ILE A 30 -10.11 8.88 3.41
CA ILE A 30 -10.62 7.50 3.33
C ILE A 30 -9.97 6.75 2.17
N THR A 31 -9.90 7.35 0.97
CA THR A 31 -9.29 6.71 -0.20
C THR A 31 -7.81 6.40 0.02
N VAL A 32 -7.05 7.33 0.60
CA VAL A 32 -5.61 7.12 0.85
C VAL A 32 -5.38 6.02 1.90
N ILE A 33 -6.12 6.03 3.01
CA ILE A 33 -6.00 4.98 4.03
C ILE A 33 -6.32 3.60 3.44
N GLY A 34 -7.43 3.48 2.71
CA GLY A 34 -7.79 2.24 2.03
C GLY A 34 -6.74 1.79 1.02
N GLY A 35 -6.22 2.74 0.22
CA GLY A 35 -5.16 2.49 -0.75
C GLY A 35 -3.85 2.00 -0.11
N LEU A 36 -3.43 2.59 1.02
CA LEU A 36 -2.23 2.16 1.75
C LEU A 36 -2.38 0.77 2.34
N ILE A 37 -3.52 0.45 2.95
CA ILE A 37 -3.81 -0.88 3.48
C ILE A 37 -3.81 -1.90 2.33
N SER A 38 -4.55 -1.61 1.27
CA SER A 38 -4.63 -2.48 0.09
C SER A 38 -3.27 -2.68 -0.57
N SER A 39 -2.46 -1.62 -0.72
CA SER A 39 -1.13 -1.71 -1.32
C SER A 39 -0.17 -2.52 -0.45
N THR A 40 -0.31 -2.44 0.88
CA THR A 40 0.51 -3.22 1.82
C THR A 40 0.18 -4.70 1.70
N LEU A 41 -1.11 -5.05 1.75
CA LEU A 41 -1.58 -6.43 1.58
C LEU A 41 -1.22 -6.97 0.19
N LEU A 42 -1.46 -6.19 -0.85
CA LEU A 42 -1.15 -6.56 -2.22
C LEU A 42 0.34 -6.81 -2.38
N THR A 43 1.21 -5.94 -1.83
CA THR A 43 2.67 -6.14 -1.90
C THR A 43 3.09 -7.41 -1.17
N LEU A 44 2.54 -7.68 0.01
CA LEU A 44 2.86 -8.91 0.76
C LEU A 44 2.53 -10.19 -0.02
N VAL A 45 1.55 -10.15 -0.94
CA VAL A 45 1.14 -11.31 -1.76
C VAL A 45 1.79 -11.30 -3.14
N VAL A 46 1.78 -10.16 -3.83
CA VAL A 46 2.26 -10.02 -5.21
C VAL A 46 3.77 -10.11 -5.30
N VAL A 47 4.52 -9.50 -4.36
CA VAL A 47 5.98 -9.55 -4.38
C VAL A 47 6.52 -10.99 -4.33
N PRO A 48 6.11 -11.87 -3.40
CA PRO A 48 6.62 -13.24 -3.38
C PRO A 48 6.21 -14.03 -4.63
N ILE A 49 4.97 -13.87 -5.12
CA ILE A 49 4.51 -14.55 -6.35
C ILE A 49 5.37 -14.14 -7.55
N VAL A 50 5.60 -12.83 -7.70
CA VAL A 50 6.43 -12.31 -8.80
C VAL A 50 7.87 -12.79 -8.64
N TYR A 51 8.41 -12.82 -7.43
CA TYR A 51 9.76 -13.31 -7.18
C TYR A 51 9.93 -14.79 -7.54
N GLU A 52 8.99 -15.66 -7.14
CA GLU A 52 9.02 -17.08 -7.53
C GLU A 52 8.91 -17.27 -9.04
N PHE A 53 8.04 -16.50 -9.70
CA PHE A 53 7.89 -16.55 -11.15
C PHE A 53 9.19 -16.12 -11.84
N LEU A 54 9.76 -14.98 -11.46
CA LEU A 54 11.02 -14.48 -12.02
C LEU A 54 12.18 -15.47 -11.80
N MET A 55 12.26 -16.07 -10.59
CA MET A 55 13.31 -17.01 -10.24
C MET A 55 13.19 -18.32 -11.03
N LYS A 56 11.96 -18.83 -11.25
CA LYS A 56 11.72 -19.98 -12.12
C LYS A 56 12.14 -19.72 -13.57
N PHE A 57 11.88 -18.52 -14.09
CA PHE A 57 12.35 -18.13 -15.42
C PHE A 57 13.87 -17.96 -15.49
N THR A 58 14.49 -17.44 -14.43
CA THR A 58 15.95 -17.21 -14.37
C THR A 58 16.75 -18.51 -14.20
N LYS A 59 16.20 -19.52 -13.51
CA LYS A 59 16.86 -20.82 -13.28
C LYS A 59 17.03 -21.69 -14.55
N LYS A 60 16.58 -21.22 -15.72
CA LYS A 60 16.86 -21.86 -17.02
C LYS A 60 18.29 -21.64 -17.56
N ARG A 61 19.18 -20.98 -16.81
CA ARG A 61 20.62 -21.09 -17.10
C ARG A 61 21.16 -22.23 -16.24
N PRO A 62 21.44 -23.42 -16.80
CA PRO A 62 22.26 -24.38 -16.08
C PRO A 62 23.56 -23.65 -15.76
N LEU A 63 23.88 -23.57 -14.47
CA LEU A 63 25.22 -23.23 -14.03
C LEU A 63 26.05 -24.45 -14.43
N GLU A 64 26.55 -24.39 -15.67
CA GLU A 64 27.62 -25.24 -16.16
C GLU A 64 28.90 -24.79 -15.46
N ASN A 65 29.68 -25.78 -15.01
CA ASN A 65 30.96 -25.76 -14.29
C ASN A 65 30.89 -25.85 -12.77
#